data_AF-C5ZXL6-F1
#
_entry.id   AF-C5ZXL6-F1
#
_cell.length_a   1.000
_cell.length_b   1.000
_cell.length_c   1.000
_cell.angle_alpha   90.00
_cell.angle_beta   90.00
_cell.angle_gamma   90.00
#
_symmetry.space_group_name_H-M   'P 1'
#
loop_
_entity.id
_entity.type
_entity.pdbx_description
1 polymer ?
#
loop_
_entity_poly.entity_id
_entity_poly.type
_entity_poly.pdbx_seq_one_letter_code
_entity_poly.pdbx_strand_id
1 'polypeptide(L)'
;MKQSIITLSHGSGGVESQKLISELFYPFLEGCVIGNGEDAGIGELDSISQGKFAISTDGYTISPLFFPGGDIGKLSICGSCNDVAMMGAKPKYLSASFMIEEGFLIDDLKKILDSFGKTLKASGAKLLSGDTKVLPKGTLDKIFITTTAFGEFLYPHLQISAFNIPQDCCILVSGEIGNHGAVVYSKREEISLQSNLESDCQLLYPSLEELFKNNLSIYALRDATRGGIASVLNEWANASHIGIEIEEETLPIKDEVRGICELLGFEAWNLANEGMCVLAIAKEDSKKALEILKRTPAGKNATIIGYTTSTNLNKVVLKTAYGAKRFLDYPSGELLPRIC
;
A
#
# COMPACT_ATOMS: atom_id res chain seq x y z
N MET A 1 -12.82 -21.62 21.61
CA MET A 1 -14.14 -20.95 21.79
C MET A 1 -15.33 -21.79 21.31
N LYS A 2 -16.46 -21.77 22.06
CA LYS A 2 -17.74 -22.46 21.73
C LYS A 2 -18.70 -21.63 20.86
N GLN A 3 -18.55 -20.31 20.83
CA GLN A 3 -19.37 -19.39 20.04
C GLN A 3 -18.87 -19.33 18.59
N SER A 4 -19.77 -19.08 17.63
CA SER A 4 -19.46 -18.92 16.21
C SER A 4 -19.33 -17.45 15.76
N ILE A 5 -19.71 -16.51 16.63
CA ILE A 5 -19.75 -15.07 16.35
C ILE A 5 -19.05 -14.26 17.45
N ILE A 6 -18.62 -13.06 17.08
CA ILE A 6 -18.12 -12.05 18.01
C ILE A 6 -19.30 -11.37 18.72
N THR A 7 -19.37 -11.50 20.03
CA THR A 7 -20.32 -10.77 20.91
C THR A 7 -19.68 -9.53 21.54
N LEU A 8 -20.50 -8.59 22.03
CA LEU A 8 -20.03 -7.41 22.77
C LEU A 8 -19.13 -7.75 23.97
N SER A 9 -19.37 -8.89 24.62
CA SER A 9 -18.55 -9.35 25.75
C SER A 9 -17.07 -9.55 25.38
N HIS A 10 -16.75 -9.84 24.11
CA HIS A 10 -15.36 -9.96 23.68
C HIS A 10 -14.63 -8.61 23.61
N GLY A 11 -15.34 -7.47 23.65
CA GLY A 11 -14.77 -6.13 23.69
C GLY A 11 -14.85 -5.44 25.05
N SER A 12 -15.26 -6.14 26.12
CA SER A 12 -15.54 -5.53 27.43
C SER A 12 -14.33 -5.41 28.36
N GLY A 13 -13.18 -6.00 28.01
CA GLY A 13 -11.98 -6.05 28.85
C GLY A 13 -12.01 -7.15 29.92
N GLY A 14 -13.02 -8.02 29.91
CA GLY A 14 -13.18 -9.12 30.87
C GLY A 14 -12.57 -10.46 30.40
N VAL A 15 -13.06 -11.55 31.00
CA VAL A 15 -12.61 -12.93 30.72
C VAL A 15 -12.77 -13.30 29.24
N GLU A 16 -13.86 -12.86 28.62
CA GLU A 16 -14.19 -13.10 27.22
C GLU A 16 -13.21 -12.36 26.29
N SER A 17 -12.84 -11.12 26.61
CA SER A 17 -11.79 -10.38 25.89
C SER A 17 -10.44 -11.09 25.99
N GLN A 18 -10.05 -11.54 27.19
CA GLN A 18 -8.81 -12.28 27.38
C GLN A 18 -8.81 -13.60 26.59
N LYS A 19 -9.94 -14.31 26.53
CA LYS A 19 -10.08 -15.52 25.71
C LYS A 19 -10.01 -15.21 24.21
N LEU A 20 -10.63 -14.13 23.74
CA LEU A 20 -10.53 -13.71 22.35
C LEU A 20 -9.05 -13.48 21.98
N ILE A 21 -8.31 -12.74 22.81
CA ILE A 21 -6.90 -12.46 22.55
C ILE A 21 -6.05 -13.73 22.60
N SER A 22 -6.14 -14.50 23.68
CA SER A 22 -5.26 -15.65 23.92
C SER A 22 -5.59 -16.89 23.08
N GLU A 23 -6.88 -17.19 22.82
CA GLU A 23 -7.29 -18.36 22.03
C GLU A 23 -7.43 -18.06 20.53
N LEU A 24 -7.63 -16.79 20.13
CA LEU A 24 -7.83 -16.43 18.72
C LEU A 24 -6.67 -15.63 18.14
N PHE A 25 -6.27 -14.51 18.73
CA PHE A 25 -5.24 -13.65 18.14
C PHE A 25 -3.84 -14.26 18.23
N TYR A 26 -3.41 -14.65 19.43
CA TYR A 26 -2.04 -15.13 19.65
C TYR A 26 -1.61 -16.31 18.77
N PRO A 27 -2.45 -17.35 18.52
CA PRO A 27 -2.08 -18.44 17.63
C PRO A 27 -1.70 -18.01 16.21
N PHE A 28 -2.37 -17.01 15.63
CA PHE A 28 -2.04 -16.52 14.28
C PHE A 28 -0.84 -15.57 14.27
N LEU A 29 -0.55 -14.93 15.41
CA LEU A 29 0.52 -13.94 15.56
C LEU A 29 1.79 -14.53 16.21
N GLU A 30 1.83 -15.84 16.44
CA GLU A 30 2.96 -16.53 17.08
C GLU A 30 4.27 -16.23 16.33
N GLY A 31 5.29 -15.81 17.07
CA GLY A 31 6.61 -15.42 16.54
C GLY A 31 6.67 -14.00 15.96
N CYS A 32 5.56 -13.28 15.88
CA CYS A 32 5.50 -11.88 15.46
C CYS A 32 5.23 -10.91 16.60
N VAL A 33 4.50 -11.33 17.64
CA VAL A 33 4.28 -10.50 18.84
C VAL A 33 5.52 -10.54 19.71
N ILE A 34 5.99 -9.37 20.11
CA ILE A 34 7.10 -9.21 21.07
C ILE A 34 6.68 -8.47 22.35
N GLY A 35 5.43 -8.01 22.42
CA GLY A 35 4.86 -7.44 23.64
C GLY A 35 4.65 -8.50 24.72
N ASN A 36 4.84 -8.12 25.98
CA ASN A 36 4.72 -9.02 27.14
C ASN A 36 3.34 -8.94 27.84
N GLY A 37 2.33 -8.37 27.17
CA GLY A 37 1.00 -8.16 27.77
C GLY A 37 0.90 -6.97 28.73
N GLU A 38 1.93 -6.11 28.75
CA GLU A 38 1.91 -4.79 29.39
C GLU A 38 1.13 -3.78 28.54
N ASP A 39 0.85 -2.59 29.10
CA ASP A 39 0.11 -1.52 28.41
C ASP A 39 0.77 -1.02 27.11
N ALA A 40 2.08 -1.24 26.95
CA ALA A 40 2.83 -0.88 25.77
C ALA A 40 3.91 -1.90 25.42
N GLY A 41 4.16 -2.07 24.12
CA GLY A 41 5.33 -2.78 23.61
C GLY A 41 6.57 -1.90 23.64
N ILE A 42 7.72 -2.49 23.97
CA ILE A 42 9.02 -1.82 23.92
C ILE A 42 9.79 -2.38 22.72
N GLY A 43 10.20 -1.49 21.81
CA GLY A 43 11.00 -1.83 20.64
C GLY A 43 12.35 -1.13 20.69
N GLU A 44 13.40 -1.83 20.29
CA GLU A 44 14.76 -1.29 20.16
C GLU A 44 15.08 -0.99 18.69
N LEU A 45 15.75 0.13 18.42
CA LEU A 45 16.24 0.49 17.10
C LEU A 45 17.77 0.39 17.13
N ASP A 46 18.34 -0.50 16.32
CA ASP A 46 19.76 -0.86 16.36
C ASP A 46 20.62 0.25 15.75
N SER A 47 20.06 0.96 14.75
CA SER A 47 20.72 2.05 14.04
C SER A 47 20.18 3.43 14.43
N ILE A 48 20.04 3.70 15.74
CA ILE A 48 19.96 5.09 16.25
C ILE A 48 21.33 5.79 16.13
N SER A 49 22.16 5.44 15.15
CA SER A 49 23.38 6.20 14.86
C SER A 49 23.07 7.65 14.44
N GLN A 50 21.80 7.96 14.10
CA GLN A 50 21.29 9.34 13.95
C GLN A 50 19.90 9.60 14.58
N GLY A 51 19.28 8.63 15.27
CA GLY A 51 17.98 8.83 15.94
C GLY A 51 16.77 9.08 15.03
N LYS A 52 16.85 8.72 13.75
CA LYS A 52 15.74 8.89 12.80
C LYS A 52 14.98 7.57 12.59
N PHE A 53 13.67 7.67 12.52
CA PHE A 53 12.76 6.60 12.14
C PHE A 53 11.67 7.17 11.23
N ALA A 54 11.08 6.32 10.40
CA ALA A 54 9.84 6.63 9.69
C ALA A 54 8.66 6.07 10.47
N ILE A 55 7.55 6.80 10.52
CA ILE A 55 6.29 6.31 11.08
C ILE A 55 5.16 6.67 10.12
N SER A 56 4.26 5.72 9.88
CA SER A 56 3.01 5.95 9.15
C SER A 56 1.87 5.23 9.85
N THR A 57 0.66 5.76 9.71
CA THR A 57 -0.56 5.16 10.25
C THR A 57 -1.63 5.19 9.17
N ASP A 58 -2.35 4.08 9.01
CA ASP A 58 -3.40 3.99 8.02
C ASP A 58 -4.61 3.19 8.53
N GLY A 59 -5.79 3.64 8.11
CA GLY A 59 -7.07 3.01 8.41
C GLY A 59 -7.62 2.28 7.20
N TYR A 60 -7.81 0.97 7.36
CA TYR A 60 -8.26 0.06 6.31
C TYR A 60 -9.73 -0.24 6.48
N THR A 61 -10.49 0.10 5.43
CA THR A 61 -11.94 0.03 5.42
C THR A 61 -12.48 -0.71 4.22
N ILE A 62 -11.61 -1.38 3.46
CA ILE A 62 -11.94 -2.04 2.20
C ILE A 62 -13.25 -2.85 2.22
N SER A 63 -13.99 -2.75 1.13
CA SER A 63 -15.13 -3.63 0.85
C SER A 63 -15.03 -4.16 -0.59
N PRO A 64 -15.26 -5.46 -0.84
CA PRO A 64 -15.43 -6.52 0.15
C PRO A 64 -14.15 -6.80 0.96
N LEU A 65 -14.29 -7.44 2.13
CA LEU A 65 -13.15 -7.76 3.01
C LEU A 65 -12.17 -8.78 2.40
N PHE A 66 -12.66 -9.61 1.48
CA PHE A 66 -11.89 -10.63 0.76
C PHE A 66 -12.06 -10.42 -0.73
N PHE A 67 -10.96 -10.45 -1.48
CA PHE A 67 -10.93 -10.18 -2.91
C PHE A 67 -9.82 -11.00 -3.59
N PRO A 68 -9.88 -11.21 -4.91
CA PRO A 68 -8.79 -11.84 -5.65
C PRO A 68 -7.45 -11.16 -5.36
N GLY A 69 -6.45 -11.92 -4.91
CA GLY A 69 -5.12 -11.41 -4.54
C GLY A 69 -4.96 -10.92 -3.10
N GLY A 70 -6.02 -10.80 -2.28
CA GLY A 70 -5.86 -10.37 -0.89
C GLY A 70 -7.13 -10.25 -0.04
N ASP A 71 -6.94 -9.69 1.14
CA ASP A 71 -7.99 -9.39 2.11
C ASP A 71 -7.56 -8.21 2.98
N ILE A 72 -8.47 -7.71 3.81
CA ILE A 72 -8.21 -6.58 4.73
C ILE A 72 -7.03 -6.83 5.67
N GLY A 73 -6.78 -8.09 6.06
CA GLY A 73 -5.66 -8.48 6.92
C GLY A 73 -4.32 -8.29 6.22
N LYS A 74 -4.17 -8.87 5.01
CA LYS A 74 -3.00 -8.66 4.15
C LYS A 74 -2.79 -7.17 3.84
N LEU A 75 -3.85 -6.50 3.42
CA LEU A 75 -3.84 -5.09 3.04
C LEU A 75 -3.33 -4.21 4.16
N SER A 76 -3.81 -4.42 5.39
CA SER A 76 -3.42 -3.61 6.54
C SER A 76 -1.93 -3.72 6.91
N ILE A 77 -1.29 -4.84 6.60
CA ILE A 77 0.16 -4.96 6.77
C ILE A 77 0.90 -4.34 5.58
N CYS A 78 0.45 -4.65 4.35
CA CYS A 78 1.10 -4.16 3.14
C CYS A 78 1.12 -2.64 3.08
N GLY A 79 -0.02 -1.95 3.22
CA GLY A 79 -0.10 -0.49 3.12
C GLY A 79 0.85 0.22 4.09
N SER A 80 0.75 -0.06 5.39
CA SER A 80 1.55 0.65 6.39
C SER A 80 3.03 0.29 6.32
N CYS A 81 3.38 -0.96 5.97
CA CYS A 81 4.77 -1.30 5.66
C CYS A 81 5.27 -0.59 4.40
N ASN A 82 4.43 -0.43 3.38
CA ASN A 82 4.78 0.23 2.14
C ASN A 82 5.01 1.73 2.37
N ASP A 83 4.17 2.41 3.14
CA ASP A 83 4.34 3.83 3.48
C ASP A 83 5.74 4.12 4.05
N VAL A 84 6.18 3.36 5.05
CA VAL A 84 7.51 3.58 5.64
C VAL A 84 8.63 3.18 4.66
N ALA A 85 8.38 2.16 3.83
CA ALA A 85 9.29 1.79 2.75
C ALA A 85 9.42 2.87 1.67
N MET A 86 8.38 3.69 1.45
CA MET A 86 8.42 4.79 0.50
C MET A 86 9.39 5.90 0.93
N MET A 87 9.71 5.97 2.23
CA MET A 87 10.79 6.84 2.74
C MET A 87 12.18 6.18 2.67
N GLY A 88 12.29 4.93 2.19
CA GLY A 88 13.54 4.16 2.19
C GLY A 88 13.84 3.48 3.53
N ALA A 89 12.89 3.49 4.48
CA ALA A 89 13.05 2.84 5.78
C ALA A 89 12.60 1.37 5.72
N LYS A 90 13.30 0.49 6.44
CA LYS A 90 12.90 -0.91 6.59
C LYS A 90 11.80 -1.04 7.64
N PRO A 91 10.60 -1.56 7.30
CA PRO A 91 9.58 -1.87 8.31
C PRO A 91 10.18 -2.77 9.40
N LYS A 92 10.05 -2.35 10.66
CA LYS A 92 10.62 -3.07 11.81
C LYS A 92 9.56 -3.41 12.84
N TYR A 93 8.67 -2.46 13.14
CA TYR A 93 7.59 -2.66 14.10
C TYR A 93 6.25 -2.21 13.55
N LEU A 94 5.18 -2.80 14.07
CA LEU A 94 3.81 -2.34 13.89
C LEU A 94 3.06 -2.29 15.22
N SER A 95 2.08 -1.41 15.31
CA SER A 95 0.92 -1.57 16.19
C SER A 95 -0.34 -1.74 15.36
N ALA A 96 -1.36 -2.38 15.93
CA ALA A 96 -2.63 -2.62 15.25
C ALA A 96 -3.83 -2.36 16.17
N SER A 97 -4.92 -1.82 15.62
CA SER A 97 -6.21 -1.71 16.29
C SER A 97 -7.27 -2.38 15.42
N PHE A 98 -8.07 -3.24 16.04
CA PHE A 98 -9.17 -3.95 15.39
C PHE A 98 -10.50 -3.43 15.94
N MET A 99 -11.32 -2.83 15.09
CA MET A 99 -12.69 -2.43 15.42
C MET A 99 -13.65 -3.39 14.74
N ILE A 100 -14.36 -4.19 15.53
CA ILE A 100 -15.16 -5.32 15.05
C ILE A 100 -16.61 -5.09 15.41
N GLU A 101 -17.51 -5.33 14.47
CA GLU A 101 -18.95 -5.29 14.68
C GLU A 101 -19.43 -6.55 15.42
N GLU A 102 -20.33 -6.38 16.39
CA GLU A 102 -21.05 -7.50 16.98
C GLU A 102 -21.80 -8.32 15.92
N GLY A 103 -21.67 -9.64 16.01
CA GLY A 103 -22.22 -10.59 15.06
C GLY A 103 -21.24 -10.99 13.96
N PHE A 104 -20.04 -10.41 13.90
CA PHE A 104 -19.01 -10.82 12.95
C PHE A 104 -18.62 -12.29 13.15
N LEU A 105 -18.44 -13.03 12.05
CA LEU A 105 -18.15 -14.46 12.09
C LEU A 105 -16.73 -14.70 12.59
N ILE A 106 -16.58 -15.59 13.58
CA ILE A 106 -15.27 -15.97 14.10
C ILE A 106 -14.40 -16.62 13.01
N ASP A 107 -15.00 -17.39 12.10
CA ASP A 107 -14.25 -18.03 11.03
C ASP A 107 -13.72 -17.06 9.98
N ASP A 108 -14.44 -15.95 9.71
CA ASP A 108 -13.91 -14.90 8.86
C ASP A 108 -12.81 -14.10 9.57
N LEU A 109 -12.95 -13.85 10.88
CA LEU A 109 -11.88 -13.25 11.68
C LEU A 109 -10.62 -14.12 11.68
N LYS A 110 -10.75 -15.45 11.79
CA LYS A 110 -9.60 -16.37 11.69
C LYS A 110 -8.87 -16.24 10.35
N LYS A 111 -9.60 -16.17 9.23
CA LYS A 111 -8.99 -16.00 7.90
C LYS A 111 -8.22 -14.67 7.81
N ILE A 112 -8.82 -13.59 8.31
CA ILE A 112 -8.18 -12.27 8.35
C ILE A 112 -6.92 -12.30 9.22
N LEU A 113 -6.98 -12.90 10.41
CA LEU A 113 -5.84 -13.01 11.32
C LEU A 113 -4.72 -13.90 10.76
N ASP A 114 -5.06 -15.01 10.10
CA ASP A 114 -4.10 -15.86 9.42
C ASP A 114 -3.36 -15.10 8.30
N SER A 115 -4.11 -14.36 7.48
CA SER A 115 -3.55 -13.53 6.41
C SER A 115 -2.68 -12.38 6.94
N PHE A 116 -3.16 -11.68 7.98
CA PHE A 116 -2.41 -10.64 8.70
C PHE A 116 -1.11 -11.20 9.28
N GLY A 117 -1.18 -12.31 10.01
CA GLY A 117 -0.02 -12.94 10.66
C GLY A 117 1.02 -13.43 9.65
N LYS A 118 0.59 -14.07 8.56
CA LYS A 118 1.48 -14.50 7.47
C LYS A 118 2.16 -13.32 6.79
N THR A 119 1.43 -12.24 6.53
CA THR A 119 1.96 -11.05 5.87
C THR A 119 2.94 -10.30 6.79
N LEU A 120 2.63 -10.21 8.08
CA LEU A 120 3.53 -9.65 9.10
C LEU A 120 4.83 -10.46 9.22
N LYS A 121 4.75 -11.81 9.18
CA LYS A 121 5.95 -12.67 9.14
C LYS A 121 6.79 -12.38 7.89
N ALA A 122 6.13 -12.26 6.74
CA ALA A 122 6.79 -12.01 5.46
C ALA A 122 7.48 -10.63 5.38
N SER A 123 6.95 -9.61 6.07
CA SER A 123 7.59 -8.28 6.15
C SER A 123 8.85 -8.28 7.02
N GLY A 124 8.99 -9.27 7.91
CA GLY A 124 10.05 -9.34 8.90
C GLY A 124 9.85 -8.39 10.09
N ALA A 125 8.78 -7.60 10.10
CA ALA A 125 8.45 -6.70 11.19
C ALA A 125 7.78 -7.46 12.37
N LYS A 126 7.75 -6.83 13.54
CA LYS A 126 7.12 -7.37 14.76
C LYS A 126 5.94 -6.52 15.21
N LEU A 127 4.92 -7.16 15.77
CA LEU A 127 3.80 -6.46 16.41
C LEU A 127 4.20 -6.09 17.84
N LEU A 128 4.35 -4.80 18.10
CA LEU A 128 4.68 -4.26 19.43
C LEU A 128 3.45 -4.20 20.34
N SER A 129 2.33 -3.75 19.80
CA SER A 129 1.10 -3.55 20.56
C SER A 129 -0.13 -3.78 19.68
N GLY A 130 -1.24 -4.15 20.32
CA GLY A 130 -2.51 -4.43 19.68
C GLY A 130 -3.66 -3.93 20.53
N ASP A 131 -4.74 -3.47 19.89
CA ASP A 131 -6.00 -3.15 20.55
C ASP A 131 -7.16 -3.84 19.85
N THR A 132 -8.21 -4.19 20.60
CA THR A 132 -9.44 -4.75 20.04
C THR A 132 -10.66 -4.11 20.68
N LYS A 133 -11.57 -3.62 19.85
CA LYS A 133 -12.86 -3.06 20.25
C LYS A 133 -13.97 -3.79 19.53
N VAL A 134 -15.02 -4.14 20.27
CA VAL A 134 -16.25 -4.69 19.71
C VAL A 134 -17.35 -3.66 19.87
N LEU A 135 -17.96 -3.27 18.77
CA LEU A 135 -19.01 -2.25 18.72
C LEU A 135 -20.38 -2.88 18.46
N PRO A 136 -21.48 -2.28 18.93
CA PRO A 136 -22.82 -2.78 18.67
C PRO A 136 -23.10 -2.90 17.17
N LYS A 137 -23.92 -3.88 16.81
CA LYS A 137 -24.36 -4.10 15.43
C LYS A 137 -24.94 -2.82 14.81
N GLY A 138 -24.53 -2.51 13.58
CA GLY A 138 -24.90 -1.30 12.84
C GLY A 138 -24.00 -0.09 13.08
N THR A 139 -23.01 -0.17 13.99
CA THR A 139 -22.10 0.95 14.27
C THR A 139 -21.00 1.10 13.22
N LEU A 140 -20.47 -0.02 12.71
CA LEU A 140 -19.49 -0.06 11.63
C LEU A 140 -19.82 -1.25 10.72
N ASP A 141 -19.34 -1.23 9.47
CA ASP A 141 -19.54 -2.35 8.54
C ASP A 141 -18.48 -3.43 8.78
N LYS A 142 -18.85 -4.46 9.54
CA LYS A 142 -18.08 -5.68 9.81
C LYS A 142 -16.79 -5.46 10.62
N ILE A 143 -15.70 -5.03 9.98
CA ILE A 143 -14.40 -4.90 10.64
C ILE A 143 -13.57 -3.82 9.96
N PHE A 144 -12.98 -2.95 10.77
CA PHE A 144 -11.92 -2.02 10.35
C PHE A 144 -10.64 -2.35 11.09
N ILE A 145 -9.52 -2.16 10.40
CA ILE A 145 -8.18 -2.35 10.95
C ILE A 145 -7.44 -1.03 10.81
N THR A 146 -6.77 -0.59 11.86
CA THR A 146 -5.78 0.49 11.77
C THR A 146 -4.44 -0.11 12.11
N THR A 147 -3.44 0.14 11.28
CA THR A 147 -2.05 -0.25 11.58
C THR A 147 -1.17 0.99 11.57
N THR A 148 -0.19 1.00 12.48
CA THR A 148 0.86 2.02 12.52
C THR A 148 2.18 1.32 12.38
N ALA A 149 2.96 1.64 11.35
CA ALA A 149 4.24 1.04 11.10
C ALA A 149 5.38 1.97 11.49
N PHE A 150 6.45 1.39 12.00
CA PHE A 150 7.71 2.05 12.30
C PHE A 150 8.81 1.44 11.42
N GLY A 151 9.51 2.31 10.71
CA GLY A 151 10.61 1.96 9.82
C GLY A 151 11.97 2.46 10.33
N GLU A 152 13.00 1.63 10.17
CA GLU A 152 14.39 1.95 10.50
C GLU A 152 15.16 2.35 9.24
N PHE A 153 15.89 3.47 9.27
CA PHE A 153 16.74 3.89 8.16
C PHE A 153 18.07 3.13 8.16
N LEU A 154 18.26 2.24 7.19
CA LEU A 154 19.48 1.45 7.06
C LEU A 154 20.51 2.06 6.09
N TYR A 155 20.09 3.00 5.24
CA TYR A 155 20.89 3.52 4.13
C TYR A 155 21.02 5.05 4.22
N PRO A 156 22.08 5.58 4.85
CA PRO A 156 22.20 7.02 5.13
C PRO A 156 22.31 7.93 3.90
N HIS A 157 22.61 7.37 2.73
CA HIS A 157 22.71 8.11 1.47
C HIS A 157 21.35 8.43 0.86
N LEU A 158 20.27 7.73 1.27
CA LEU A 158 18.93 7.99 0.76
C LEU A 158 18.35 9.26 1.36
N GLN A 159 17.94 10.18 0.49
CA GLN A 159 17.25 11.42 0.84
C GLN A 159 15.98 11.56 0.01
N ILE A 160 15.04 10.64 0.25
CA ILE A 160 13.80 10.56 -0.49
C ILE A 160 12.86 11.67 -0.02
N SER A 161 12.34 12.46 -0.96
CA SER A 161 11.43 13.56 -0.70
C SER A 161 10.59 13.88 -1.93
N ALA A 162 9.30 14.17 -1.72
CA ALA A 162 8.43 14.73 -2.76
C ALA A 162 8.77 16.20 -3.10
N PHE A 163 9.63 16.84 -2.30
CA PHE A 163 10.09 18.21 -2.48
C PHE A 163 11.47 18.24 -3.13
N ASN A 164 11.69 19.24 -3.98
CA ASN A 164 12.95 19.48 -4.70
C ASN A 164 13.37 18.35 -5.64
N ILE A 165 12.42 17.64 -6.24
CA ILE A 165 12.69 16.70 -7.33
C ILE A 165 13.32 17.52 -8.49
N PRO A 166 14.53 17.16 -8.97
CA PRO A 166 15.18 17.92 -10.04
C PRO A 166 14.44 17.80 -11.38
N GLN A 167 14.79 18.70 -12.30
CA GLN A 167 14.39 18.58 -13.71
C GLN A 167 15.18 17.47 -14.40
N ASP A 168 14.70 17.00 -15.56
CA ASP A 168 15.31 15.96 -16.39
C ASP A 168 15.54 14.61 -15.67
N CYS A 169 14.76 14.33 -14.62
CA CYS A 169 14.75 13.06 -13.90
C CYS A 169 13.81 12.07 -14.57
N CYS A 170 14.12 10.78 -14.50
CA CYS A 170 13.23 9.73 -15.01
C CYS A 170 12.12 9.41 -14.00
N ILE A 171 10.90 9.22 -14.51
CA ILE A 171 9.77 8.69 -13.76
C ILE A 171 9.56 7.23 -14.13
N LEU A 172 9.55 6.36 -13.13
CA LEU A 172 9.33 4.92 -13.28
C LEU A 172 8.12 4.48 -12.46
N VAL A 173 7.45 3.44 -12.92
CA VAL A 173 6.52 2.65 -12.09
C VAL A 173 7.14 1.28 -11.86
N SER A 174 6.96 0.73 -10.66
CA SER A 174 7.52 -0.58 -10.30
C SER A 174 6.70 -1.75 -10.83
N GLY A 175 5.49 -1.54 -11.33
CA GLY A 175 4.60 -2.60 -11.78
C GLY A 175 3.42 -2.07 -12.58
N GLU A 176 2.41 -2.92 -12.75
CA GLU A 176 1.23 -2.58 -13.54
C GLU A 176 0.29 -1.61 -12.81
N ILE A 177 -0.42 -0.79 -13.57
CA ILE A 177 -1.26 0.30 -13.04
C ILE A 177 -2.72 -0.13 -12.96
N GLY A 178 -3.35 0.13 -11.81
CA GLY A 178 -4.79 0.03 -11.60
C GLY A 178 -5.35 -1.37 -11.28
N ASN A 179 -4.48 -2.38 -11.06
CA ASN A 179 -4.91 -3.75 -10.81
C ASN A 179 -5.84 -3.86 -9.58
N HIS A 180 -5.42 -3.33 -8.42
CA HIS A 180 -6.22 -3.41 -7.20
C HIS A 180 -7.59 -2.76 -7.36
N GLY A 181 -7.61 -1.52 -7.84
CA GLY A 181 -8.87 -0.81 -8.06
C GLY A 181 -9.79 -1.61 -8.97
N ALA A 182 -9.33 -2.02 -10.14
CA ALA A 182 -10.13 -2.76 -11.11
C ALA A 182 -10.73 -4.06 -10.52
N VAL A 183 -9.99 -4.78 -9.66
CA VAL A 183 -10.50 -5.97 -8.94
C VAL A 183 -11.62 -5.60 -7.98
N VAL A 184 -11.43 -4.56 -7.16
CA VAL A 184 -12.44 -4.13 -6.18
C VAL A 184 -13.71 -3.63 -6.89
N TYR A 185 -13.56 -2.82 -7.95
CA TYR A 185 -14.67 -2.36 -8.80
C TYR A 185 -15.45 -3.55 -9.38
N SER A 186 -14.77 -4.49 -10.02
CA SER A 186 -15.41 -5.64 -10.65
C SER A 186 -16.18 -6.50 -9.65
N LYS A 187 -15.66 -6.63 -8.42
CA LYS A 187 -16.31 -7.45 -7.39
C LYS A 187 -17.56 -6.80 -6.81
N ARG A 188 -17.61 -5.47 -6.74
CA ARG A 188 -18.76 -4.73 -6.18
C ARG A 188 -19.90 -4.58 -7.17
N GLU A 189 -19.59 -4.29 -8.42
CA GLU A 189 -20.60 -4.12 -9.47
C GLU A 189 -21.16 -5.48 -9.95
N GLU A 190 -20.82 -6.58 -9.27
CA GLU A 190 -21.14 -7.96 -9.63
C GLU A 190 -20.86 -8.28 -11.10
N ILE A 191 -19.89 -7.56 -11.68
CA ILE A 191 -19.54 -7.74 -13.07
C ILE A 191 -18.98 -9.15 -13.18
N SER A 192 -19.78 -10.02 -13.77
CA SER A 192 -19.48 -11.44 -13.98
C SER A 192 -18.46 -11.60 -15.12
N LEU A 193 -17.41 -10.76 -15.11
CA LEU A 193 -16.24 -10.94 -15.95
C LEU A 193 -15.47 -12.13 -15.38
N GLN A 194 -15.42 -13.21 -16.15
CA GLN A 194 -14.43 -14.26 -15.92
C GLN A 194 -13.05 -13.65 -16.22
N SER A 195 -12.42 -13.13 -15.17
CA SER A 195 -11.09 -12.55 -15.22
C SER A 195 -10.22 -13.19 -14.16
N ASN A 196 -8.99 -13.51 -14.53
CA ASN A 196 -7.94 -13.94 -13.60
C ASN A 196 -7.21 -12.74 -12.99
N LEU A 197 -7.80 -11.55 -13.06
CA LEU A 197 -7.24 -10.34 -12.48
C LEU A 197 -7.26 -10.44 -10.95
N GLU A 198 -6.08 -10.25 -10.37
CA GLU A 198 -5.87 -10.20 -8.93
C GLU A 198 -5.35 -8.83 -8.53
N SER A 199 -5.70 -8.42 -7.30
CA SER A 199 -5.14 -7.25 -6.65
C SER A 199 -3.63 -7.37 -6.58
N ASP A 200 -2.92 -6.27 -6.82
CA ASP A 200 -1.46 -6.21 -6.70
C ASP A 200 -0.99 -6.11 -5.23
N CYS A 201 -1.89 -6.06 -4.25
CA CYS A 201 -1.60 -5.93 -2.81
C CYS A 201 -0.42 -6.82 -2.36
N GLN A 202 0.72 -6.20 -2.06
CA GLN A 202 1.94 -6.88 -1.65
C GLN A 202 2.92 -5.97 -0.91
N LEU A 203 3.87 -6.57 -0.21
CA LEU A 203 4.97 -5.85 0.42
C LEU A 203 5.98 -5.38 -0.63
N LEU A 204 6.26 -4.08 -0.64
CA LEU A 204 7.17 -3.45 -1.60
C LEU A 204 8.62 -3.45 -1.14
N TYR A 205 8.89 -3.37 0.17
CA TYR A 205 10.27 -3.30 0.68
C TYR A 205 11.19 -4.41 0.15
N PRO A 206 10.80 -5.71 0.11
CA PRO A 206 11.65 -6.76 -0.44
C PRO A 206 12.07 -6.53 -1.89
N SER A 207 11.22 -5.89 -2.70
CA SER A 207 11.51 -5.59 -4.10
C SER A 207 12.35 -4.31 -4.28
N LEU A 208 12.33 -3.42 -3.28
CA LEU A 208 13.01 -2.13 -3.30
C LEU A 208 14.36 -2.15 -2.57
N GLU A 209 14.59 -3.11 -1.68
CA GLU A 209 15.78 -3.19 -0.84
C GLU A 209 17.07 -3.16 -1.67
N GLU A 210 17.09 -3.85 -2.80
CA GLU A 210 18.27 -3.87 -3.68
C GLU A 210 18.52 -2.51 -4.35
N LEU A 211 17.48 -1.73 -4.66
CA LEU A 211 17.65 -0.36 -5.14
C LEU A 211 18.34 0.50 -4.06
N PHE A 212 17.88 0.37 -2.82
CA PHE A 212 18.39 1.11 -1.67
C PHE A 212 19.85 0.75 -1.32
N LYS A 213 20.32 -0.46 -1.64
CA LYS A 213 21.71 -0.87 -1.44
C LYS A 213 22.68 -0.34 -2.51
N ASN A 214 22.16 0.02 -3.69
CA ASN A 214 22.98 0.21 -4.89
C ASN A 214 23.48 1.65 -5.11
N ASN A 215 23.39 2.52 -4.09
CA ASN A 215 23.79 3.94 -4.13
C ASN A 215 23.20 4.68 -5.34
N LEU A 216 21.94 4.41 -5.66
CA LEU A 216 21.22 5.10 -6.74
C LEU A 216 20.67 6.43 -6.22
N SER A 217 20.63 7.43 -7.11
CA SER A 217 20.08 8.76 -6.80
C SER A 217 18.56 8.75 -6.94
N ILE A 218 17.88 8.18 -5.94
CA ILE A 218 16.42 8.18 -5.84
C ILE A 218 15.96 9.49 -5.17
N TYR A 219 15.24 10.31 -5.91
CA TYR A 219 14.75 11.61 -5.42
C TYR A 219 13.42 11.49 -4.71
N ALA A 220 12.47 10.77 -5.31
CA ALA A 220 11.15 10.54 -4.73
C ALA A 220 10.70 9.10 -4.96
N LEU A 221 9.93 8.59 -4.02
CA LEU A 221 9.35 7.26 -4.04
C LEU A 221 7.99 7.35 -3.34
N ARG A 222 6.94 6.82 -3.98
CA ARG A 222 5.58 6.83 -3.40
C ARG A 222 4.75 5.71 -3.98
N ASP A 223 3.96 5.05 -3.14
CA ASP A 223 2.99 4.06 -3.55
C ASP A 223 1.75 4.73 -4.14
N ALA A 224 1.17 4.08 -5.15
CA ALA A 224 0.09 4.67 -5.95
C ALA A 224 -1.30 4.21 -5.46
N THR A 225 -1.59 4.46 -4.17
CA THR A 225 -2.85 4.05 -3.52
C THR A 225 -4.03 4.90 -3.97
N ARG A 226 -4.66 5.69 -3.08
CA ARG A 226 -5.87 6.45 -3.43
C ARG A 226 -5.58 7.51 -4.50
N GLY A 227 -6.33 7.42 -5.60
CA GLY A 227 -6.17 8.29 -6.77
C GLY A 227 -5.04 7.89 -7.72
N GLY A 228 -4.40 6.76 -7.48
CA GLY A 228 -3.45 6.13 -8.40
C GLY A 228 -2.22 6.98 -8.69
N ILE A 229 -1.56 6.68 -9.82
CA ILE A 229 -0.38 7.45 -10.25
C ILE A 229 -0.73 8.90 -10.58
N ALA A 230 -1.99 9.18 -10.93
CA ALA A 230 -2.45 10.52 -11.23
C ALA A 230 -2.25 11.48 -10.05
N SER A 231 -2.71 11.07 -8.87
CA SER A 231 -2.51 11.84 -7.65
C SER A 231 -1.03 11.97 -7.31
N VAL A 232 -0.27 10.87 -7.32
CA VAL A 232 1.16 10.87 -6.98
C VAL A 232 1.95 11.87 -7.83
N LEU A 233 1.76 11.82 -9.16
CA LEU A 233 2.48 12.68 -10.08
C LEU A 233 2.08 14.15 -9.93
N ASN A 234 0.79 14.44 -9.75
CA ASN A 234 0.34 15.81 -9.53
C ASN A 234 0.84 16.37 -8.20
N GLU A 235 0.85 15.58 -7.13
CA GLU A 235 1.40 15.98 -5.84
C GLU A 235 2.89 16.32 -5.96
N TRP A 236 3.67 15.51 -6.67
CA TRP A 236 5.09 15.78 -6.93
C TRP A 236 5.30 17.02 -7.79
N ALA A 237 4.52 17.20 -8.87
CA ALA A 237 4.60 18.38 -9.71
C ALA A 237 4.38 19.66 -8.91
N ASN A 238 3.39 19.66 -8.02
CA ASN A 238 3.07 20.80 -7.15
C ASN A 238 4.11 21.01 -6.05
N ALA A 239 4.51 19.96 -5.33
CA ALA A 239 5.42 20.05 -4.19
C ALA A 239 6.85 20.44 -4.60
N SER A 240 7.29 20.03 -5.80
CA SER A 240 8.62 20.33 -6.32
C SER A 240 8.66 21.49 -7.32
N HIS A 241 7.51 22.09 -7.66
CA HIS A 241 7.40 23.15 -8.66
C HIS A 241 8.02 22.80 -10.01
N ILE A 242 7.71 21.60 -10.51
CA ILE A 242 8.20 21.04 -11.78
C ILE A 242 7.04 20.67 -12.71
N GLY A 243 7.32 20.53 -14.00
CA GLY A 243 6.42 19.81 -14.89
C GLY A 243 6.76 18.34 -14.94
N ILE A 244 5.80 17.49 -15.27
CA ILE A 244 6.03 16.06 -15.55
C ILE A 244 5.40 15.72 -16.89
N GLU A 245 6.13 15.07 -17.79
CA GLU A 245 5.62 14.54 -19.06
C GLU A 245 5.65 13.01 -19.03
N ILE A 246 4.51 12.38 -19.25
CA ILE A 246 4.29 10.94 -19.26
C ILE A 246 3.92 10.48 -20.67
N GLU A 247 4.49 9.37 -21.13
CA GLU A 247 4.19 8.75 -22.42
C GLU A 247 3.11 7.67 -22.22
N GLU A 248 1.89 7.92 -22.71
CA GLU A 248 0.71 7.08 -22.47
C GLU A 248 0.89 5.63 -22.93
N GLU A 249 1.51 5.43 -24.09
CA GLU A 249 1.76 4.09 -24.65
C GLU A 249 2.71 3.24 -23.80
N THR A 250 3.51 3.88 -22.95
CA THR A 250 4.47 3.16 -22.08
C THR A 250 3.85 2.67 -20.78
N LEU A 251 2.64 3.11 -20.45
CA LEU A 251 1.99 2.74 -19.20
C LEU A 251 1.69 1.24 -19.16
N PRO A 252 2.26 0.48 -18.20
CA PRO A 252 2.02 -0.96 -18.08
C PRO A 252 0.63 -1.20 -17.48
N ILE A 253 -0.39 -1.24 -18.33
CA ILE A 253 -1.77 -1.53 -17.94
C ILE A 253 -2.16 -2.88 -18.56
N LYS A 254 -2.80 -3.75 -17.79
CA LYS A 254 -3.34 -5.01 -18.32
C LYS A 254 -4.57 -4.78 -19.18
N ASP A 255 -4.80 -5.65 -20.14
CA ASP A 255 -5.99 -5.56 -21.00
C ASP A 255 -7.28 -5.75 -20.21
N GLU A 256 -7.27 -6.58 -19.16
CA GLU A 256 -8.42 -6.74 -18.27
C GLU A 256 -8.72 -5.44 -17.51
N VAL A 257 -7.69 -4.70 -17.07
CA VAL A 257 -7.86 -3.39 -16.41
C VAL A 257 -8.40 -2.37 -17.41
N ARG A 258 -7.87 -2.33 -18.64
CA ARG A 258 -8.39 -1.46 -19.70
C ARG A 258 -9.86 -1.75 -19.98
N GLY A 259 -10.25 -3.02 -20.14
CA GLY A 259 -11.62 -3.40 -20.38
C GLY A 259 -12.58 -3.00 -19.26
N ILE A 260 -12.16 -3.16 -17.99
CA ILE A 260 -12.95 -2.70 -16.83
C ILE A 260 -13.08 -1.17 -16.83
N CYS A 261 -12.00 -0.45 -17.08
CA CYS A 261 -11.99 1.01 -17.21
C CYS A 261 -12.93 1.49 -18.32
N GLU A 262 -12.90 0.86 -19.50
CA GLU A 262 -13.79 1.19 -20.62
C GLU A 262 -15.26 0.96 -20.27
N LEU A 263 -15.59 -0.17 -19.62
CA LEU A 263 -16.96 -0.48 -19.22
C LEU A 263 -17.52 0.51 -18.19
N LEU A 264 -16.67 0.98 -17.28
CA LEU A 264 -17.06 1.81 -16.15
C LEU A 264 -16.82 3.31 -16.36
N GLY A 265 -16.18 3.70 -17.46
CA GLY A 265 -15.82 5.09 -17.74
C GLY A 265 -14.71 5.62 -16.83
N PHE A 266 -13.79 4.75 -16.39
CA PHE A 266 -12.63 5.14 -15.60
C PHE A 266 -11.37 5.20 -16.44
N GLU A 267 -10.34 5.82 -15.86
CA GLU A 267 -8.99 5.83 -16.39
C GLU A 267 -8.09 5.03 -15.44
N ALA A 268 -7.26 4.13 -15.97
CA ALA A 268 -6.46 3.20 -15.15
C ALA A 268 -5.50 3.92 -14.20
N TRP A 269 -4.92 5.06 -14.61
CA TRP A 269 -4.01 5.86 -13.78
C TRP A 269 -4.66 6.54 -12.58
N ASN A 270 -5.99 6.56 -12.51
CA ASN A 270 -6.75 7.05 -11.36
C ASN A 270 -7.09 5.92 -10.37
N LEU A 271 -6.97 4.65 -10.79
CA LEU A 271 -7.28 3.51 -9.96
C LEU A 271 -6.17 3.24 -8.95
N ALA A 272 -6.55 2.79 -7.77
CA ALA A 272 -5.61 2.46 -6.73
C ALA A 272 -4.79 1.20 -7.05
N ASN A 273 -3.55 1.22 -6.59
CA ASN A 273 -2.63 0.11 -6.51
C ASN A 273 -2.25 -0.12 -5.04
N GLU A 274 -2.07 -1.38 -4.64
CA GLU A 274 -1.70 -1.74 -3.25
C GLU A 274 -0.36 -2.48 -3.18
N GLY A 275 0.37 -2.49 -4.28
CA GLY A 275 1.63 -3.20 -4.41
C GLY A 275 2.50 -2.71 -5.56
N MET A 276 2.35 -1.44 -5.91
CA MET A 276 3.12 -0.75 -6.94
C MET A 276 3.46 0.67 -6.46
N CYS A 277 4.63 1.16 -6.84
CA CYS A 277 5.10 2.50 -6.52
C CYS A 277 5.66 3.22 -7.74
N VAL A 278 5.64 4.55 -7.65
CA VAL A 278 6.24 5.49 -8.57
C VAL A 278 7.60 5.92 -8.01
N LEU A 279 8.60 6.07 -8.88
CA LEU A 279 9.95 6.51 -8.54
C LEU A 279 10.34 7.70 -9.42
N ALA A 280 10.90 8.75 -8.82
CA ALA A 280 11.67 9.76 -9.51
C ALA A 280 13.16 9.53 -9.23
N ILE A 281 13.95 9.32 -10.28
CA ILE A 281 15.35 8.91 -10.18
C ILE A 281 16.23 9.67 -11.19
N ALA A 282 17.52 9.82 -10.88
CA ALA A 282 18.50 10.33 -11.83
C ALA A 282 18.49 9.54 -13.14
N LYS A 283 18.66 10.25 -14.25
CA LYS A 283 18.53 9.69 -15.60
C LYS A 283 19.59 8.61 -15.86
N GLU A 284 20.79 8.81 -15.38
CA GLU A 284 21.93 7.89 -15.43
C GLU A 284 21.68 6.59 -14.65
N ASP A 285 20.91 6.64 -13.57
CA ASP A 285 20.60 5.49 -12.71
C ASP A 285 19.34 4.73 -13.17
N SER A 286 18.51 5.33 -14.00
CA SER A 286 17.20 4.80 -14.43
C SER A 286 17.26 3.39 -15.01
N LYS A 287 18.25 3.08 -15.86
CA LYS A 287 18.41 1.76 -16.48
C LYS A 287 18.79 0.70 -15.45
N LYS A 288 19.72 1.02 -14.55
CA LYS A 288 20.15 0.11 -13.48
C LYS A 288 19.00 -0.15 -12.51
N ALA A 289 18.22 0.88 -12.16
CA ALA A 289 17.03 0.72 -11.34
C ALA A 289 15.99 -0.20 -11.99
N LEU A 290 15.73 -0.02 -13.28
CA LEU A 290 14.81 -0.86 -14.04
C LEU A 290 15.27 -2.32 -14.07
N GLU A 291 16.57 -2.57 -14.30
CA GLU A 291 17.15 -3.92 -14.27
C GLU A 291 17.00 -4.59 -12.90
N ILE A 292 17.21 -3.84 -11.81
CA ILE A 292 17.05 -4.34 -10.44
C ILE A 292 15.59 -4.71 -10.19
N LEU A 293 14.65 -3.81 -10.48
CA LEU A 293 13.21 -4.06 -10.29
C LEU A 293 12.75 -5.30 -11.07
N LYS A 294 13.15 -5.43 -12.34
CA LYS A 294 12.75 -6.55 -13.21
C LYS A 294 13.27 -7.92 -12.79
N ARG A 295 14.23 -8.00 -11.86
CA ARG A 295 14.67 -9.28 -11.27
C ARG A 295 13.68 -9.83 -10.24
N THR A 296 12.78 -8.99 -9.76
CA THR A 296 11.77 -9.36 -8.76
C THR A 296 10.47 -9.78 -9.45
N PRO A 297 9.70 -10.72 -8.87
CA PRO A 297 8.39 -11.08 -9.42
C PRO A 297 7.43 -9.89 -9.55
N ALA A 298 7.41 -9.03 -8.53
CA ALA A 298 6.60 -7.81 -8.49
C ALA A 298 7.01 -6.79 -9.58
N GLY A 299 8.31 -6.69 -9.84
CA GLY A 299 8.89 -5.68 -10.73
C GLY A 299 9.02 -6.07 -12.19
N LYS A 300 8.51 -7.25 -12.60
CA LYS A 300 8.66 -7.77 -13.98
C LYS A 300 8.21 -6.77 -15.05
N ASN A 301 7.13 -6.04 -14.76
CA ASN A 301 6.53 -5.05 -15.66
C ASN A 301 6.91 -3.60 -15.29
N ALA A 302 7.94 -3.41 -14.45
CA ALA A 302 8.47 -2.09 -14.17
C ALA A 302 8.85 -1.38 -15.47
N THR A 303 8.52 -0.09 -15.57
CA THR A 303 8.62 0.67 -16.81
C THR A 303 8.97 2.13 -16.52
N ILE A 304 9.85 2.71 -17.35
CA ILE A 304 10.06 4.16 -17.39
C ILE A 304 8.88 4.75 -18.15
N ILE A 305 8.11 5.62 -17.49
CA ILE A 305 6.86 6.15 -18.04
C ILE A 305 6.97 7.62 -18.47
N GLY A 306 8.05 8.30 -18.10
CA GLY A 306 8.19 9.72 -18.40
C GLY A 306 9.38 10.37 -17.73
N TYR A 307 9.35 11.70 -17.69
CA TYR A 307 10.41 12.53 -17.13
C TYR A 307 9.89 13.85 -16.55
N THR A 308 10.65 14.41 -15.62
CA THR A 308 10.42 15.77 -15.11
C THR A 308 10.92 16.82 -16.11
N THR A 309 10.24 17.95 -16.19
CA THR A 309 10.54 19.00 -17.19
C THR A 309 10.53 20.40 -16.57
N SER A 310 11.14 21.34 -17.28
CA SER A 310 11.10 22.78 -16.97
C SER A 310 9.90 23.51 -17.55
N THR A 311 9.02 22.82 -18.27
CA THR A 311 7.81 23.37 -18.92
C THR A 311 6.55 22.88 -18.22
N ASN A 312 5.42 23.59 -18.38
CA ASN A 312 4.15 23.21 -17.74
C ASN A 312 4.31 22.97 -16.22
N LEU A 313 4.94 23.91 -15.52
CA LEU A 313 5.20 23.79 -14.08
C LEU A 313 3.91 23.53 -13.29
N ASN A 314 4.01 22.71 -12.25
CA ASN A 314 2.88 22.28 -11.41
C ASN A 314 1.81 21.48 -12.19
N LYS A 315 2.15 20.94 -13.35
CA LYS A 315 1.25 20.14 -14.19
C LYS A 315 1.89 18.83 -14.63
N VAL A 316 1.04 17.84 -14.81
CA VAL A 316 1.37 16.56 -15.43
C VAL A 316 0.74 16.52 -16.81
N VAL A 317 1.55 16.24 -17.83
CA VAL A 317 1.13 16.17 -19.23
C VAL A 317 1.24 14.72 -19.68
N LEU A 318 0.13 14.17 -20.15
CA LEU A 318 0.08 12.87 -20.80
C LEU A 318 0.18 13.07 -22.31
N LYS A 319 1.19 12.44 -22.91
CA LYS A 319 1.43 12.43 -24.35
C LYS A 319 0.92 11.13 -24.94
N THR A 320 -0.02 11.26 -25.85
CA THR A 320 -0.67 10.15 -26.56
C THR A 320 0.23 9.57 -27.64
N ALA A 321 -0.11 8.37 -28.13
CA ALA A 321 0.45 7.72 -29.31
C ALA A 321 0.63 8.63 -30.53
N TYR A 322 -0.35 9.52 -30.75
CA TYR A 322 -0.40 10.41 -31.91
C TYR A 322 0.31 11.75 -31.67
N GLY A 323 1.03 11.89 -30.54
CA GLY A 323 1.74 13.11 -30.16
C GLY A 323 0.86 14.23 -29.61
N ALA A 324 -0.46 14.02 -29.48
CA ALA A 324 -1.34 14.94 -28.78
C ALA A 324 -0.99 14.95 -27.29
N LYS A 325 -1.13 16.13 -26.65
CA LYS A 325 -0.83 16.35 -25.24
C LYS A 325 -2.12 16.74 -24.50
N ARG A 326 -2.41 16.07 -23.39
CA ARG A 326 -3.51 16.43 -22.47
C ARG A 326 -3.00 16.52 -21.05
N PHE A 327 -3.67 17.29 -20.20
CA PHE A 327 -3.35 17.28 -18.77
C PHE A 327 -3.83 15.97 -18.16
N LEU A 328 -2.97 15.38 -17.34
CA LEU A 328 -3.33 14.32 -16.43
C LEU A 328 -3.69 14.99 -15.11
N ASP A 329 -4.97 15.34 -14.96
CA ASP A 329 -5.46 16.02 -13.77
C ASP A 329 -5.61 15.06 -12.59
N TYR A 330 -5.75 15.61 -11.38
CA TYR A 330 -6.22 14.84 -10.25
C TYR A 330 -7.53 14.12 -10.61
N PRO A 331 -7.73 12.91 -10.08
CA PRO A 331 -9.03 12.26 -10.21
C PRO A 331 -10.13 13.17 -9.65
N SER A 332 -11.23 13.27 -10.38
CA SER A 332 -12.40 14.06 -9.97
C SER A 332 -13.60 13.15 -9.74
N GLY A 333 -14.45 13.52 -8.77
CA GLY A 333 -15.59 12.71 -8.35
C GLY A 333 -15.25 11.64 -7.31
N GLU A 334 -16.26 10.89 -6.89
CA GLU A 334 -16.10 9.80 -5.93
C GLU A 334 -15.60 8.55 -6.67
N LEU A 335 -14.29 8.37 -6.74
CA LEU A 335 -13.67 7.11 -7.17
C LEU A 335 -13.86 6.05 -6.08
N LEU A 336 -15.09 5.57 -5.99
CA LEU A 336 -15.62 4.47 -5.20
C LEU A 336 -15.14 4.42 -3.73
N PRO A 337 -16.02 4.69 -2.75
CA PRO A 337 -15.63 4.73 -1.35
C PRO A 337 -15.12 3.36 -0.88
N ARG A 338 -14.19 3.36 0.07
CA ARG A 338 -13.67 2.14 0.73
C ARG A 338 -12.89 1.20 -0.21
N ILE A 339 -12.09 1.76 -1.12
CA ILE A 339 -11.23 0.94 -1.99
C ILE A 339 -10.07 0.30 -1.22
N CYS A 340 -9.65 0.89 -0.10
CA CYS A 340 -8.65 0.37 0.84
C CYS A 340 -9.03 0.65 2.29
#